data_AF-L7WCM5-F1
#
_entry.id   AF-L7WCM5-F1
#
_cell.length_a   1.000
_cell.length_b   1.000
_cell.length_c   1.000
_cell.angle_alpha   90.00
_cell.angle_beta   90.00
_cell.angle_gamma   90.00
#
_symmetry.space_group_name_H-M   'P 1'
#
loop_
_entity.id
_entity.type
_entity.pdbx_description
1 polymer ?
#
loop_
_entity_poly.entity_id
_entity_poly.type
_entity_poly.pdbx_seq_one_letter_code
_entity_poly.pdbx_strand_id
1 'polypeptide(L)'
;MATNTITLETAQTWANAWRSLEDKSPYVDGLKGWWVPGEDLSQVMAEGAVNSRMYIGLDEEDLKLMIVAVDEGGNDMIDASKGWYIYDFTQHIPPMGSSSSPLN
;
A
#
# COMPACT_ATOMS: atom_id res chain seq x y z
N MET A 1 -18.77 2.92 -3.04
CA MET A 1 -17.62 3.63 -3.62
C MET A 1 -16.39 3.06 -2.93
N ALA A 2 -15.30 2.83 -3.66
CA ALA A 2 -14.07 2.35 -3.05
C ALA A 2 -13.58 3.39 -2.02
N THR A 3 -13.05 2.92 -0.90
CA THR A 3 -12.54 3.74 0.20
C THR A 3 -11.02 3.68 0.23
N ASN A 4 -10.38 4.69 0.82
CA ASN A 4 -8.92 4.76 0.96
C ASN A 4 -8.15 4.63 -0.37
N THR A 5 -8.76 5.06 -1.48
CA THR A 5 -8.12 5.04 -2.79
C THR A 5 -7.38 6.33 -3.08
N ILE A 6 -6.21 6.22 -3.72
CA ILE A 6 -5.41 7.34 -4.22
C ILE A 6 -5.39 7.37 -5.75
N THR A 7 -5.00 8.51 -6.32
CA THR A 7 -4.81 8.63 -7.76
C THR A 7 -3.51 7.98 -8.21
N LEU A 8 -3.41 7.61 -9.50
CA LEU A 8 -2.15 7.13 -10.09
C LEU A 8 -1.01 8.16 -9.96
N GLU A 9 -1.32 9.45 -10.13
CA GLU A 9 -0.33 10.52 -9.99
C GLU A 9 0.26 10.58 -8.56
N THR A 10 -0.62 10.49 -7.55
CA THR A 10 -0.21 10.40 -6.14
C THR A 10 0.65 9.17 -5.89
N ALA A 11 0.21 8.00 -6.37
CA ALA A 11 0.93 6.75 -6.18
C ALA A 11 2.33 6.77 -6.83
N GLN A 12 2.44 7.34 -8.03
CA GLN A 12 3.72 7.52 -8.72
C GLN A 12 4.64 8.48 -7.96
N THR A 13 4.10 9.58 -7.45
CA THR A 13 4.84 10.56 -6.66
C THR A 13 5.45 9.87 -5.43
N TRP A 14 4.65 9.14 -4.66
CA TRP A 14 5.11 8.45 -3.47
C TRP A 14 6.13 7.35 -3.78
N ALA A 15 5.87 6.53 -4.81
CA ALA A 15 6.80 5.48 -5.22
C ALA A 15 8.14 6.05 -5.69
N ASN A 16 8.12 7.19 -6.38
CA ASN A 16 9.34 7.86 -6.85
C ASN A 16 10.11 8.50 -5.70
N ALA A 17 9.43 9.14 -4.75
CA ALA A 17 10.06 9.68 -3.54
C ALA A 17 10.79 8.58 -2.77
N TRP A 18 10.13 7.45 -2.51
CA TRP A 18 10.75 6.29 -1.87
C TRP A 18 11.97 5.76 -2.62
N ARG A 19 11.86 5.60 -3.95
CA ARG A 19 12.96 5.10 -4.80
C ARG A 19 14.15 6.04 -4.81
N SER A 20 13.91 7.35 -4.75
CA SER A 20 14.93 8.39 -4.85
C SER A 20 15.70 8.62 -3.55
N LEU A 21 15.25 8.06 -2.42
CA LEU A 21 16.01 8.10 -1.17
C LEU A 21 17.34 7.36 -1.31
N GLU A 22 18.45 8.06 -1.06
CA GLU A 22 19.78 7.47 -0.97
C GLU A 22 19.91 6.56 0.26
N ASP A 23 19.29 6.96 1.38
CA ASP A 23 19.21 6.16 2.60
C ASP A 23 17.75 5.93 3.00
N LYS A 24 17.39 4.64 3.13
CA LYS A 24 16.06 4.19 3.55
C LYS A 24 16.02 3.80 5.03
N SER A 25 17.18 3.74 5.69
CA SER A 25 17.32 3.29 7.08
C SER A 25 16.41 4.03 8.07
N PRO A 26 16.21 5.36 8.00
CA PRO A 26 15.39 6.07 8.99
C PRO A 26 13.92 5.66 8.96
N TYR A 27 13.44 5.16 7.82
CA TYR A 27 12.02 4.81 7.61
C TYR A 27 11.73 3.34 7.91
N VAL A 28 12.75 2.48 7.88
CA VAL A 28 12.59 1.03 8.12
C VAL A 28 13.18 0.58 9.44
N ASP A 29 13.98 1.42 10.10
CA ASP A 29 14.45 1.15 11.45
C ASP A 29 13.27 1.06 12.42
N GLY A 30 13.14 -0.07 13.11
CA GLY A 30 12.01 -0.35 13.99
C GLY A 30 10.67 -0.65 13.31
N LEU A 31 10.59 -0.67 11.97
CA LEU A 31 9.37 -1.08 11.25
C LEU A 31 9.12 -2.58 11.44
N LYS A 32 8.01 -2.94 12.07
CA LYS A 32 7.67 -4.35 12.36
C LYS A 32 6.65 -4.94 11.39
N GLY A 33 5.83 -4.09 10.80
CA GLY A 33 4.79 -4.53 9.87
C GLY A 33 3.82 -3.40 9.53
N TRP A 34 2.74 -3.78 8.87
CA TRP A 34 1.67 -2.88 8.45
C TRP A 34 0.33 -3.38 8.97
N TRP A 35 -0.48 -2.46 9.47
CA TRP A 35 -1.88 -2.70 9.75
C TRP A 35 -2.67 -2.47 8.47
N VAL A 36 -3.22 -3.55 7.93
CA VAL A 36 -4.00 -3.54 6.70
C VAL A 36 -5.49 -3.67 7.06
N PRO A 37 -6.33 -2.65 6.81
CA PRO A 37 -7.77 -2.77 7.02
C PRO A 37 -8.36 -3.90 6.16
N GLY A 38 -9.18 -4.76 6.78
CA GLY A 38 -9.79 -5.90 6.07
C GLY A 38 -10.72 -5.49 4.93
N GLU A 39 -11.36 -4.31 5.03
CA GLU A 39 -12.22 -3.76 3.97
C GLU A 39 -11.41 -3.48 2.70
N ASP A 40 -10.30 -2.77 2.82
CA ASP A 40 -9.47 -2.37 1.70
C ASP A 40 -8.85 -3.61 0.98
N LEU A 41 -8.40 -4.62 1.74
CA LEU A 41 -7.94 -5.89 1.15
C LEU A 41 -9.09 -6.63 0.43
N SER A 42 -10.30 -6.60 1.00
CA SER A 42 -11.48 -7.22 0.37
C SER A 42 -11.87 -6.49 -0.92
N GLN A 43 -11.76 -5.15 -0.94
CA GLN A 43 -12.06 -4.33 -2.11
C GLN A 43 -11.08 -4.61 -3.25
N VAL A 44 -9.76 -4.68 -2.97
CA VAL A 44 -8.74 -5.08 -3.98
C VAL A 44 -9.08 -6.42 -4.61
N MET A 45 -9.39 -7.44 -3.80
CA MET A 45 -9.69 -8.76 -4.33
C MET A 45 -11.01 -8.78 -5.12
N ALA A 46 -11.98 -7.93 -4.75
CA ALA A 46 -13.26 -7.82 -5.43
C ALA A 46 -13.17 -7.19 -6.83
N GLU A 47 -12.03 -6.60 -7.20
CA GLU A 47 -11.77 -6.07 -8.56
C GLU A 47 -11.58 -7.19 -9.61
N GLY A 48 -11.63 -8.46 -9.20
CA GLY A 48 -11.35 -9.61 -10.07
C GLY A 48 -9.89 -10.05 -10.02
N ALA A 49 -9.18 -9.65 -8.96
CA ALA A 49 -7.77 -9.92 -8.78
C ALA A 49 -7.53 -11.41 -8.48
N VAL A 50 -6.52 -12.00 -9.12
CA VAL A 50 -6.00 -13.32 -8.71
C VAL A 50 -4.87 -13.19 -7.70
N ASN A 51 -4.17 -12.07 -7.73
CA ASN A 51 -3.11 -11.70 -6.81
C ASN A 51 -3.24 -10.21 -6.47
N SER A 52 -2.45 -9.76 -5.50
CA SER A 52 -2.26 -8.33 -5.26
C SER A 52 -0.77 -8.00 -5.25
N ARG A 53 -0.45 -6.74 -5.56
CA ARG A 53 0.92 -6.23 -5.49
C ARG A 53 0.96 -5.03 -4.58
N MET A 54 1.95 -5.03 -3.70
CA MET A 54 2.20 -3.94 -2.77
C MET A 54 3.40 -3.12 -3.22
N TYR A 55 3.29 -1.80 -3.09
CA TYR A 55 4.32 -0.83 -3.40
C TYR A 55 4.61 0.02 -2.18
N ILE A 56 5.89 0.23 -1.89
CA ILE A 56 6.30 1.18 -0.85
C ILE A 56 6.38 2.57 -1.48
N GLY A 57 5.84 3.55 -0.78
CA GLY A 57 5.91 4.96 -1.12
C GLY A 57 6.36 5.80 0.06
N LEU A 58 6.69 7.04 -0.23
CA LEU A 58 6.99 8.05 0.78
C LEU A 58 6.22 9.32 0.45
N ASP A 59 5.48 9.84 1.42
CA ASP A 59 4.83 11.15 1.34
C ASP A 59 5.45 12.04 2.39
N GLU A 60 6.28 12.98 1.97
CA GLU A 60 7.14 13.76 2.88
C GLU A 60 8.00 12.84 3.78
N GLU A 61 7.62 12.67 5.04
CA GLU A 61 8.29 11.79 6.02
C GLU A 61 7.48 10.52 6.34
N ASP A 62 6.25 10.41 5.84
CA ASP A 62 5.36 9.29 6.10
C ASP A 62 5.60 8.14 5.14
N LEU A 63 5.98 6.98 5.68
CA LEU A 63 6.05 5.75 4.92
C LEU A 63 4.63 5.32 4.50
N LYS A 64 4.46 5.00 3.21
CA LYS A 64 3.20 4.57 2.61
C LYS A 64 3.29 3.13 2.11
N LEU A 65 2.20 2.38 2.20
CA LEU A 65 2.06 1.08 1.57
C LEU A 65 0.83 1.12 0.66
N MET A 66 1.06 1.06 -0.64
CA MET A 66 0.02 1.06 -1.65
C MET A 66 -0.23 -0.37 -2.13
N ILE A 67 -1.47 -0.71 -2.46
CA ILE A 67 -1.83 -2.00 -3.06
C ILE A 67 -2.61 -1.82 -4.35
N VAL A 68 -2.41 -2.76 -5.25
CA VAL A 68 -3.18 -2.89 -6.50
C VAL A 68 -3.58 -4.34 -6.72
N ALA A 69 -4.71 -4.54 -7.38
CA ALA A 69 -5.12 -5.82 -7.90
C ALA A 69 -4.20 -6.25 -9.07
N VAL A 70 -4.00 -7.56 -9.22
CA VAL A 70 -3.21 -8.16 -10.29
C VAL A 70 -4.04 -9.22 -11.00
N ASP A 71 -4.11 -9.11 -12.34
CA ASP A 71 -4.86 -10.03 -13.19
C ASP A 71 -4.14 -11.36 -13.42
N GLU A 72 -4.81 -12.31 -14.11
CA GLU A 72 -4.24 -13.62 -14.47
C GLU A 72 -2.96 -13.53 -15.32
N GLY A 73 -2.77 -12.42 -16.04
CA GLY A 73 -1.57 -12.14 -16.82
C GLY A 73 -0.41 -11.55 -16.02
N GLY A 74 -0.62 -11.24 -14.73
CA GLY A 74 0.37 -10.59 -13.89
C GLY A 74 0.45 -9.06 -14.06
N ASN A 75 -0.54 -8.45 -14.74
CA ASN A 75 -0.60 -7.01 -14.93
C ASN A 75 -1.27 -6.34 -13.74
N ASP A 76 -0.76 -5.16 -13.38
CA ASP A 76 -1.42 -4.32 -12.38
C ASP A 76 -2.72 -3.76 -12.97
N MET A 77 -3.81 -3.99 -12.25
CA MET A 77 -5.12 -3.48 -12.59
C MET A 77 -5.21 -2.06 -12.06
N ILE A 78 -4.82 -1.08 -12.88
CA ILE A 78 -4.83 0.34 -12.52
C ILE A 78 -5.56 1.13 -13.61
N ASP A 79 -6.84 1.37 -13.39
CA ASP A 79 -7.71 2.14 -14.28
C ASP A 79 -9.02 2.46 -13.54
N ALA A 80 -9.11 3.66 -12.96
CA ALA A 80 -10.27 4.08 -12.20
C ALA A 80 -11.57 4.09 -13.03
N SER A 81 -11.48 4.21 -14.37
CA SER A 81 -12.64 4.14 -15.26
C SER A 81 -13.21 2.72 -15.40
N LYS A 82 -12.38 1.70 -15.13
CA LYS A 82 -12.77 0.28 -15.07
C LYS A 82 -13.07 -0.20 -13.65
N GLY A 83 -12.96 0.69 -12.66
CA GLY A 83 -13.12 0.35 -11.25
C GLY A 83 -11.91 -0.37 -10.66
N TRP A 84 -10.72 -0.21 -11.25
CA TRP A 84 -9.47 -0.75 -10.73
C TRP A 84 -8.66 0.34 -10.04
N TYR A 85 -8.58 0.27 -8.72
CA TYR A 85 -8.09 1.35 -7.90
C TYR A 85 -6.74 1.04 -7.26
N ILE A 86 -6.09 2.09 -6.77
CA ILE A 86 -4.88 1.99 -5.95
C ILE A 86 -5.30 2.36 -4.54
N TYR A 87 -5.07 1.48 -3.58
CA TYR A 87 -5.46 1.71 -2.18
C TYR A 87 -4.23 2.06 -1.35
N ASP A 88 -4.40 2.96 -0.38
CA ASP A 88 -3.38 3.37 0.58
C ASP A 88 -3.66 2.73 1.96
N PHE A 89 -2.73 1.91 2.45
CA PHE A 89 -2.81 1.19 3.72
C PHE A 89 -1.97 1.86 4.81
N THR A 90 -2.13 3.16 5.00
CA THR A 90 -1.25 4.04 5.81
C THR A 90 -1.32 3.84 7.32
N GLN A 91 -0.99 2.65 7.84
CA GLN A 91 -0.75 2.47 9.27
C GLN A 91 0.37 1.45 9.50
N HIS A 92 1.61 1.94 9.66
CA HIS A 92 2.74 1.09 10.04
C HIS A 92 2.67 0.69 11.52
N ILE A 93 3.41 -0.36 11.88
CA ILE A 93 3.54 -0.85 13.26
C ILE A 93 4.96 -0.60 13.73
N PRO A 94 5.15 0.19 14.81
CA PRO A 94 4.18 0.97 15.61
C PRO A 94 3.58 2.17 14.83
N PRO A 95 2.44 2.78 15.27
CA PRO A 95 1.77 2.55 16.55
C PRO A 95 0.65 1.51 16.52
N MET A 96 0.23 1.04 15.33
CA MET A 96 -0.95 0.17 15.19
C MET A 96 -0.63 -1.31 15.43
N GLY A 97 -0.15 -1.64 16.62
CA GLY A 97 0.23 -2.99 17.00
C GLY A 97 -0.16 -3.34 18.42
N SER A 98 -0.61 -4.58 18.64
CA SER A 98 -0.80 -5.09 20.00
C SER A 98 0.56 -5.33 20.65
N SER A 99 0.77 -4.81 21.86
CA SER A 99 1.97 -5.11 22.67
C SER A 99 2.10 -6.60 23.04
N SER A 100 1.03 -7.38 22.88
CA SER A 100 1.03 -8.84 23.08
C SER A 100 1.28 -9.65 21.81
N SER A 101 1.42 -9.02 20.64
CA SER A 101 1.69 -9.75 19.39
C SER A 101 3.08 -10.41 19.47
N PRO A 102 3.21 -11.71 19.13
CA PRO A 102 4.50 -12.39 19.16
C PRO A 102 5.47 -11.91 18.05
N LEU A 103 4.98 -11.10 17.11
CA LEU A 103 5.76 -10.49 16.04
C LEU A 103 6.07 -9.00 16.30
N ASN A 104 5.62 -8.46 17.44
CA ASN A 104 5.96 -7.11 17.90
C ASN A 104 7.12 -7.12 18.89
#